data_AF-A0A950RTH7-F1
#
_entry.id   AF-A0A950RTH7-F1
#
_cell.length_a   1.000
_cell.length_b   1.000
_cell.length_c   1.000
_cell.angle_alpha   90.00
_cell.angle_beta   90.00
_cell.angle_gamma   90.00
#
_symmetry.space_group_name_H-M   'P 1'
#
loop_
_entity.id
_entity.type
_entity.pdbx_description
1 polymer ?
#
loop_
_entity_poly.entity_id
_entity_poly.type
_entity_poly.pdbx_seq_one_letter_code
_entity_poly.pdbx_strand_id
1 'polypeptide(L)'
;MEQTIEHTLERLADRFYGKYRGLVTDNSDPANLGRLKANVPEVLGETETGWALPCAPYSGSGSGFYTVPDVGAGVWIEFEAGDVSRPIWSGCWWGSGELPSDDQGSRATPPMKVLRTEAGLLVALNDDAQTITLSDSDSSNHVTIKVLEGQVHIQSTLQVVLEAPIIKHGEDAAHPAVFGDELLAYLTELVALFNTHIHPGELAIGILPVTPMVPVPPLIPPDPSLLSLKNLDE
;
A
#
# COMPACT_ATOMS: atom_id res chain seq x y z
N MET A 1 38.65 6.45 -50.64
CA MET A 1 39.29 6.49 -49.30
C MET A 1 39.00 7.81 -48.63
N GLU A 2 39.28 8.97 -49.25
CA GLU A 2 38.91 10.30 -48.71
C GLU A 2 37.41 10.49 -48.51
N GLN A 3 36.56 10.21 -49.51
CA GLN A 3 35.08 10.32 -49.36
C GLN A 3 34.51 9.39 -48.28
N THR A 4 35.16 8.26 -48.02
CA THR A 4 34.78 7.32 -46.97
C THR A 4 35.16 7.84 -45.59
N ILE A 5 36.30 8.53 -45.48
CA ILE A 5 36.75 9.15 -44.23
C ILE A 5 35.91 10.39 -43.93
N GLU A 6 35.61 11.24 -44.91
CA GLU A 6 34.73 12.41 -44.75
C GLU A 6 33.32 12.01 -44.28
N HIS A 7 32.68 11.06 -44.96
CA HIS A 7 31.37 10.55 -44.55
C HIS A 7 31.39 9.86 -43.17
N THR A 8 32.54 9.30 -42.77
CA THR A 8 32.71 8.71 -41.43
C THR A 8 32.92 9.78 -40.37
N LEU A 9 33.63 10.87 -40.68
CA LEU A 9 33.87 12.00 -39.78
C LEU A 9 32.60 12.86 -39.58
N GLU A 10 31.83 13.12 -40.63
CA GLU A 10 30.50 13.74 -40.51
C GLU A 10 29.54 12.88 -39.69
N ARG A 11 29.53 11.55 -39.93
CA ARG A 11 28.78 10.60 -39.10
C ARG A 11 29.23 10.56 -37.64
N LEU A 12 30.44 11.01 -37.31
CA LEU A 12 30.92 11.03 -35.92
C LEU A 12 30.72 12.40 -35.27
N ALA A 13 30.66 13.48 -36.05
CA ALA A 13 30.46 14.84 -35.54
C ALA A 13 29.05 15.06 -34.97
N ASP A 14 28.02 14.40 -35.53
CA ASP A 14 26.61 14.64 -35.18
C ASP A 14 25.93 13.47 -34.44
N ARG A 15 26.70 12.58 -33.81
CA ARG A 15 26.15 11.43 -33.08
C ARG A 15 26.36 11.54 -31.58
N PHE A 16 25.26 11.34 -30.86
CA PHE A 16 25.18 11.53 -29.41
C PHE A 16 24.95 10.18 -28.73
N TYR A 17 26.03 9.45 -28.43
CA TYR A 17 25.98 8.12 -27.82
C TYR A 17 25.92 8.12 -26.29
N GLY A 18 25.91 9.30 -25.66
CA GLY A 18 25.85 9.46 -24.21
C GLY A 18 24.43 9.40 -23.65
N LYS A 19 24.34 9.55 -22.33
CA LYS A 19 23.10 9.84 -21.60
C LYS A 19 23.08 11.33 -21.26
N TYR A 20 21.97 11.99 -21.56
CA TYR A 20 21.80 13.43 -21.38
C TYR A 20 20.65 13.70 -20.42
N ARG A 21 20.80 14.69 -19.53
CA ARG A 21 19.70 15.06 -18.63
C ARG A 21 18.65 15.82 -19.42
N GLY A 22 17.41 15.35 -19.32
CA GLY A 22 16.24 16.04 -19.82
C GLY A 22 15.23 16.34 -18.72
N LEU A 23 14.39 17.34 -18.97
CA LEU A 23 13.17 17.61 -18.21
C LEU A 23 11.98 17.31 -19.10
N VAL A 24 11.03 16.50 -18.60
CA VAL A 24 9.82 16.15 -19.35
C VAL A 24 9.00 17.40 -19.63
N THR A 25 8.57 17.58 -20.86
CA THR A 25 7.73 18.71 -21.28
C THR A 25 6.34 18.29 -21.73
N ASP A 26 6.20 17.06 -22.24
CA ASP A 26 4.92 16.51 -22.68
C ASP A 26 4.94 14.98 -22.56
N ASN A 27 3.94 14.41 -21.88
CA ASN A 27 3.75 12.95 -21.76
C ASN A 27 2.40 12.48 -22.34
N SER A 28 1.68 13.37 -23.05
CA SER A 28 0.39 13.07 -23.70
C SER A 28 0.58 12.39 -25.05
N ASP A 29 1.19 11.20 -25.04
CA ASP A 29 1.52 10.45 -26.26
C ASP A 29 0.28 10.04 -27.08
N PRO A 30 0.07 10.61 -28.28
CA PRO A 30 -1.10 10.29 -29.12
C PRO A 30 -1.12 8.83 -29.60
N ALA A 31 0.02 8.13 -29.58
CA ALA A 31 0.11 6.73 -29.98
C ALA A 31 -0.07 5.74 -28.82
N ASN A 32 -0.17 6.22 -27.57
CA ASN A 32 -0.28 5.39 -26.38
C ASN A 32 0.85 4.35 -26.24
N LEU A 33 2.08 4.72 -26.58
CA LEU A 33 3.28 3.87 -26.51
C LEU A 33 4.13 4.17 -25.27
N GLY A 34 3.66 5.04 -24.36
CA GLY A 34 4.43 5.51 -23.20
C GLY A 34 5.59 6.44 -23.57
N ARG A 35 5.45 7.16 -24.68
CA ARG A 35 6.46 8.14 -25.11
C ARG A 35 6.32 9.45 -24.37
N LEU A 36 7.40 10.21 -24.32
CA LEU A 36 7.41 11.58 -23.81
C LEU A 36 8.29 12.48 -24.66
N LYS A 37 8.12 13.79 -24.54
CA LYS A 37 9.08 14.79 -24.99
C LYS A 37 9.82 15.35 -23.80
N ALA A 38 11.07 15.75 -24.03
CA ALA A 38 11.88 16.40 -23.02
C ALA A 38 12.67 17.55 -23.62
N ASN A 39 12.99 18.53 -22.79
CA ASN A 39 14.01 19.52 -23.09
C ASN A 39 15.38 18.97 -22.70
N VAL A 40 16.34 18.97 -23.62
CA VAL A 40 17.72 18.47 -23.42
C VAL A 40 18.73 19.54 -23.89
N PRO A 41 19.03 20.56 -23.06
CA PRO A 41 19.80 21.73 -23.51
C PRO A 41 21.20 21.40 -24.03
N GLU A 42 21.84 20.38 -23.47
CA GLU A 42 23.20 19.96 -23.84
C GLU A 42 23.32 19.45 -25.28
N VAL A 43 22.21 18.98 -25.87
CA VAL A 43 22.20 18.40 -27.23
C VAL A 43 21.34 19.21 -28.20
N LEU A 44 20.18 19.70 -27.75
CA LEU A 44 19.17 20.33 -28.61
C LEU A 44 18.99 21.84 -28.35
N GLY A 45 19.69 22.40 -27.36
CA GLY A 45 19.51 23.79 -26.94
C GLY A 45 18.07 24.03 -26.48
N GLU A 46 17.39 24.99 -27.11
CA GLU A 46 15.99 25.35 -26.78
C GLU A 46 14.95 24.46 -27.46
N THR A 47 15.38 23.50 -28.29
CA THR A 47 14.47 22.62 -29.02
C THR A 47 14.14 21.37 -28.20
N GLU A 48 12.87 21.01 -28.13
CA GLU A 48 12.44 19.76 -27.50
C GLU A 48 12.81 18.54 -28.36
N THR A 49 12.92 17.39 -27.72
CA THR A 49 13.04 16.12 -28.44
C THR A 49 11.79 15.82 -29.28
N GLY A 50 11.93 14.93 -30.25
CA GLY A 50 10.78 14.15 -30.73
C GLY A 50 10.18 13.29 -29.62
N TRP A 51 9.14 12.51 -29.95
CA TRP A 51 8.56 11.53 -29.02
C TRP A 51 9.58 10.43 -28.69
N ALA A 52 10.14 10.49 -27.48
CA ALA A 52 11.12 9.56 -26.98
C ALA A 52 10.47 8.23 -26.60
N LEU A 53 11.00 7.11 -27.11
CA LEU A 53 10.54 5.77 -26.77
C LEU A 53 10.98 5.37 -25.35
N PRO A 54 10.17 4.61 -24.59
CA PRO A 54 10.57 4.14 -23.27
C PRO A 54 11.58 3.00 -23.36
N CYS A 55 12.69 3.11 -22.63
CA CYS A 55 13.54 1.98 -22.28
C CYS A 55 13.04 1.36 -20.96
N ALA A 56 11.88 0.71 -21.01
CA ALA A 56 11.22 0.16 -19.83
C ALA A 56 11.93 -1.12 -19.31
N PRO A 57 11.98 -1.35 -17.99
CA PRO A 57 12.66 -2.53 -17.42
C PRO A 57 11.92 -3.85 -17.71
N TYR A 58 10.61 -3.78 -18.01
CA TYR A 58 9.79 -4.93 -18.36
C TYR A 58 8.68 -4.50 -19.33
N SER A 59 8.51 -5.21 -20.44
CA SER A 59 7.48 -4.93 -21.45
C SER A 59 7.15 -6.20 -22.26
N GLY A 60 5.93 -6.29 -22.78
CA GLY A 60 5.40 -7.43 -23.52
C GLY A 60 3.92 -7.24 -23.86
N SER A 61 3.34 -8.15 -24.65
CA SER A 61 1.92 -8.08 -25.00
C SER A 61 1.06 -8.28 -23.76
N GLY A 62 0.37 -7.23 -23.31
CA GLY A 62 -0.50 -7.25 -22.12
C GLY A 62 0.25 -7.27 -20.78
N SER A 63 1.56 -7.01 -20.77
CA SER A 63 2.39 -7.08 -19.56
C SER A 63 3.51 -6.06 -19.59
N GLY A 64 3.87 -5.48 -18.44
CA GLY A 64 5.02 -4.58 -18.37
C GLY A 64 5.08 -3.76 -17.08
N PHE A 65 6.10 -2.91 -17.00
CA PHE A 65 6.25 -1.90 -15.97
C PHE A 65 5.98 -0.52 -16.60
N TYR A 66 4.73 -0.06 -16.49
CA TYR A 66 4.27 1.19 -17.10
C TYR A 66 4.27 2.32 -16.06
N THR A 67 5.34 3.11 -16.04
CA THR A 67 5.53 4.25 -15.13
C THR A 67 6.08 5.44 -15.91
N VAL A 68 5.21 6.07 -16.71
CA VAL A 68 5.57 7.26 -17.50
C VAL A 68 5.71 8.46 -16.55
N PRO A 69 6.85 9.17 -16.53
CA PRO A 69 7.05 10.31 -15.64
C PRO A 69 6.14 11.50 -15.99
N ASP A 70 5.84 12.31 -14.98
CA ASP A 70 5.05 13.54 -15.13
C ASP A 70 5.85 14.67 -15.78
N VAL A 71 5.13 15.66 -16.34
CA VAL A 71 5.72 16.89 -16.86
C VAL A 71 6.53 17.59 -15.75
N GLY A 72 7.76 17.97 -16.07
CA GLY A 72 8.73 18.54 -15.14
C GLY A 72 9.65 17.51 -14.49
N ALA A 73 9.40 16.21 -14.61
CA ALA A 73 10.28 15.18 -14.06
C ALA A 73 11.65 15.15 -14.76
N GLY A 74 12.69 14.84 -13.98
CA GLY A 74 14.03 14.60 -14.50
C GLY A 74 14.16 13.22 -15.13
N VAL A 75 14.50 13.17 -16.42
CA VAL A 75 14.70 11.92 -17.18
C VAL A 75 16.08 11.87 -17.82
N TRP A 76 16.60 10.66 -18.05
CA TRP A 76 17.77 10.50 -18.92
C TRP A 76 17.31 10.24 -20.35
N ILE A 77 17.84 11.03 -21.29
CA ILE A 77 17.58 10.90 -22.71
C ILE A 77 18.80 10.30 -23.40
N GLU A 78 18.52 9.36 -24.28
CA GLU A 78 19.46 8.70 -25.18
C GLU A 78 18.93 8.79 -26.62
N PHE A 79 19.77 8.41 -27.57
CA PHE A 79 19.43 8.51 -29.00
C PHE A 79 19.79 7.20 -29.70
N GLU A 80 18.84 6.58 -30.40
CA GLU A 80 19.08 5.31 -31.10
C GLU A 80 20.22 5.47 -32.11
N ALA A 81 21.29 4.70 -31.92
CA ALA A 81 22.53 4.81 -32.67
C ALA A 81 23.03 6.27 -32.78
N GLY A 82 22.87 7.05 -31.70
CA GLY A 82 23.28 8.45 -31.59
C GLY A 82 22.46 9.42 -32.42
N ASP A 83 21.31 9.01 -32.98
CA ASP A 83 20.46 9.85 -33.83
C ASP A 83 19.49 10.72 -33.04
N VAL A 84 19.66 12.04 -33.06
CA VAL A 84 18.78 12.97 -32.33
C VAL A 84 17.31 12.89 -32.77
N SER A 85 17.03 12.39 -33.98
CA SER A 85 15.66 12.19 -34.47
C SER A 85 14.96 10.97 -33.87
N ARG A 86 15.70 10.09 -33.17
CA ARG A 86 15.20 8.86 -32.55
C ARG A 86 15.50 8.83 -31.05
N PRO A 87 14.88 9.72 -30.26
CA PRO A 87 15.11 9.77 -28.83
C PRO A 87 14.54 8.55 -28.11
N ILE A 88 15.19 8.19 -27.01
CA ILE A 88 14.77 7.20 -26.03
C ILE A 88 14.85 7.87 -24.66
N TRP A 89 13.93 7.56 -23.75
CA TRP A 89 14.07 7.92 -22.34
C TRP A 89 14.35 6.67 -21.49
N SER A 90 15.30 6.79 -20.55
CA SER A 90 15.77 5.66 -19.73
C SER A 90 15.82 6.03 -18.25
N GLY A 91 14.79 5.67 -17.50
CA GLY A 91 14.72 5.98 -16.07
C GLY A 91 14.72 7.48 -15.76
N CYS A 92 14.76 7.78 -14.46
CA CYS A 92 14.64 9.15 -13.95
C CYS A 92 15.82 9.52 -13.06
N TRP A 93 15.96 10.81 -12.79
CA TRP A 93 16.86 11.34 -11.78
C TRP A 93 16.09 12.30 -10.89
N TRP A 94 16.48 12.36 -9.61
CA TRP A 94 15.93 13.31 -8.66
C TRP A 94 16.76 14.58 -8.61
N GLY A 95 16.08 15.72 -8.67
CA GLY A 95 16.61 17.00 -8.27
C GLY A 95 16.80 17.11 -6.75
N SER A 96 17.32 18.25 -6.32
CA SER A 96 17.51 18.52 -4.90
C SER A 96 16.17 18.50 -4.15
N GLY A 97 16.03 17.58 -3.20
CA GLY A 97 14.81 17.45 -2.40
C GLY A 97 13.66 16.70 -3.08
N GLU A 98 13.89 16.05 -4.23
CA GLU A 98 12.82 15.33 -4.95
C GLU A 98 12.74 13.83 -4.62
N LEU A 99 13.66 13.30 -3.81
CA LEU A 99 13.60 11.91 -3.35
C LEU A 99 12.24 11.60 -2.73
N PRO A 100 11.63 10.44 -2.99
CA PRO A 100 10.36 10.10 -2.38
C PRO A 100 10.49 10.08 -0.85
N SER A 101 9.38 10.40 -0.17
CA SER A 101 9.28 10.24 1.27
C SER A 101 8.56 8.93 1.61
N ASP A 102 8.77 8.43 2.83
CA ASP A 102 7.97 7.37 3.43
C ASP A 102 6.58 7.87 3.86
N ASP A 103 5.82 6.98 4.52
CA ASP A 103 4.49 7.20 5.09
C ASP A 103 4.49 8.25 6.23
N GLN A 104 5.66 8.57 6.80
CA GLN A 104 5.85 9.57 7.85
C GLN A 104 6.36 10.90 7.28
N GLY A 105 6.52 11.01 5.96
CA GLY A 105 7.03 12.20 5.29
C GLY A 105 8.56 12.34 5.34
N SER A 106 9.27 11.38 5.91
CA SER A 106 10.74 11.36 5.95
C SER A 106 11.30 10.98 4.57
N ARG A 107 12.31 11.71 4.10
CA ARG A 107 12.94 11.40 2.80
C ARG A 107 13.58 10.03 2.83
N ALA A 108 13.45 9.29 1.73
CA ALA A 108 14.03 7.96 1.60
C ALA A 108 15.54 7.97 1.88
N THR A 109 15.96 7.03 2.71
CA THR A 109 17.35 6.75 3.06
C THR A 109 17.74 5.37 2.53
N PRO A 110 19.03 4.99 2.46
CA PRO A 110 19.44 3.70 1.89
C PRO A 110 18.73 2.44 2.45
N PRO A 111 18.39 2.35 3.76
CA PRO A 111 17.59 1.24 4.31
C PRO A 111 16.15 1.19 3.77
N MET A 112 15.62 2.31 3.29
CA MET A 112 14.26 2.42 2.75
C MET A 112 14.24 2.12 1.25
N LYS A 113 13.30 1.28 0.81
CA LYS A 113 12.99 1.04 -0.61
C LYS A 113 11.57 1.53 -0.85
N VAL A 114 11.44 2.63 -1.59
CA VAL A 114 10.17 3.35 -1.71
C VAL A 114 9.76 3.49 -3.17
N LEU A 115 8.54 3.06 -3.49
CA LEU A 115 7.80 3.46 -4.68
C LEU A 115 6.67 4.37 -4.21
N ARG A 116 6.76 5.66 -4.55
CA ARG A 116 5.74 6.65 -4.24
C ARG A 116 5.33 7.38 -5.50
N THR A 117 4.03 7.44 -5.73
CA THR A 117 3.44 8.24 -6.82
C THR A 117 3.21 9.69 -6.36
N GLU A 118 2.94 10.55 -7.31
CA GLU A 118 2.77 11.99 -7.18
C GLU A 118 1.48 12.33 -6.42
N ALA A 119 0.47 11.46 -6.56
CA ALA A 119 -0.74 11.48 -5.74
C ALA A 119 -0.51 10.96 -4.31
N GLY A 120 0.69 10.46 -3.98
CA GLY A 120 1.07 10.01 -2.65
C GLY A 120 0.85 8.53 -2.37
N LEU A 121 0.34 7.74 -3.32
CA LEU A 121 0.21 6.29 -3.15
C LEU A 121 1.59 5.66 -2.96
N LEU A 122 1.71 4.76 -1.98
CA LEU A 122 2.99 4.30 -1.46
C LEU A 122 3.08 2.79 -1.39
N VAL A 123 4.22 2.25 -1.83
CA VAL A 123 4.75 0.95 -1.44
C VAL A 123 6.14 1.18 -0.85
N ALA A 124 6.35 0.79 0.40
CA ALA A 124 7.61 1.01 1.11
C ALA A 124 8.08 -0.24 1.83
N LEU A 125 9.39 -0.49 1.79
CA LEU A 125 10.09 -1.44 2.65
C LEU A 125 11.12 -0.67 3.46
N ASN A 126 11.25 -0.99 4.75
CA ASN A 126 12.28 -0.42 5.61
C ASN A 126 13.07 -1.55 6.26
N ASP A 127 14.34 -1.70 5.89
CA ASP A 127 15.21 -2.77 6.38
C ASP A 127 15.59 -2.59 7.87
N ASP A 128 15.68 -1.35 8.35
CA ASP A 128 16.02 -1.04 9.75
C ASP A 128 14.84 -1.28 10.69
N ALA A 129 13.66 -0.79 10.29
CA ALA A 129 12.41 -0.99 11.04
C ALA A 129 11.80 -2.39 10.82
N GLN A 130 12.28 -3.11 9.80
CA GLN A 130 11.71 -4.34 9.26
C GLN A 130 10.20 -4.22 9.02
N THR A 131 9.81 -3.23 8.22
CA THR A 131 8.42 -3.00 7.84
C THR A 131 8.21 -3.12 6.33
N ILE A 132 7.01 -3.54 5.95
CA ILE A 132 6.49 -3.50 4.58
C ILE A 132 5.15 -2.78 4.63
N THR A 133 5.02 -1.67 3.92
CA THR A 133 3.85 -0.78 3.97
C THR A 133 3.27 -0.58 2.58
N LEU A 134 1.94 -0.69 2.47
CA LEU A 134 1.13 -0.19 1.37
C LEU A 134 0.18 0.86 1.94
N SER A 135 0.22 2.10 1.46
CA SER A 135 -0.64 3.17 1.98
C SER A 135 -1.12 4.14 0.92
N ASP A 136 -2.19 4.86 1.26
CA ASP A 136 -2.59 6.08 0.57
C ASP A 136 -1.73 7.28 0.98
N SER A 137 -2.08 8.45 0.45
CA SER A 137 -1.28 9.67 0.53
C SER A 137 -1.10 10.23 1.94
N ASP A 138 -2.08 10.00 2.81
CA ASP A 138 -2.13 10.49 4.18
C ASP A 138 -1.96 9.35 5.21
N SER A 139 -1.68 8.14 4.74
CA SER A 139 -1.53 6.93 5.56
C SER A 139 -2.77 6.60 6.39
N SER A 140 -3.95 7.13 6.02
CA SER A 140 -5.20 6.87 6.72
C SER A 140 -5.75 5.48 6.39
N ASN A 141 -5.49 5.01 5.17
CA ASN A 141 -5.77 3.64 4.74
C ASN A 141 -4.45 2.94 4.42
N HIS A 142 -4.10 1.91 5.18
CA HIS A 142 -2.85 1.20 4.98
C HIS A 142 -2.88 -0.26 5.41
N VAL A 143 -1.99 -1.03 4.80
CA VAL A 143 -1.63 -2.40 5.20
C VAL A 143 -0.15 -2.40 5.51
N THR A 144 0.21 -2.76 6.73
CA THR A 144 1.59 -2.77 7.20
C THR A 144 1.93 -4.09 7.84
N ILE A 145 3.01 -4.72 7.37
CA ILE A 145 3.65 -5.85 8.05
C ILE A 145 4.78 -5.26 8.90
N LYS A 146 4.73 -5.51 10.20
CA LYS A 146 5.77 -5.12 11.16
C LYS A 146 6.45 -6.39 11.68
N VAL A 147 7.57 -6.74 11.08
CA VAL A 147 8.22 -8.02 11.32
C VAL A 147 8.73 -8.14 12.76
N LEU A 148 9.31 -7.06 13.30
CA LEU A 148 9.81 -7.04 14.69
C LEU A 148 8.70 -7.23 15.74
N GLU A 149 7.48 -6.79 15.42
CA GLU A 149 6.31 -6.93 16.30
C GLU A 149 5.53 -8.24 16.03
N GLY A 150 5.85 -8.96 14.95
CA GLY A 150 5.06 -10.11 14.50
C GLY A 150 3.63 -9.75 14.08
N GLN A 151 3.39 -8.49 13.69
CA GLN A 151 2.05 -7.95 13.44
C GLN A 151 1.81 -7.67 11.96
N VAL A 152 0.61 -7.99 11.47
CA VAL A 152 0.04 -7.41 10.24
C VAL A 152 -1.09 -6.48 10.65
N HIS A 153 -0.93 -5.19 10.35
CA HIS A 153 -1.90 -4.14 10.67
C HIS A 153 -2.64 -3.71 9.41
N ILE A 154 -3.97 -3.81 9.43
CA ILE A 154 -4.85 -3.36 8.33
C ILE A 154 -5.75 -2.28 8.89
N GLN A 155 -5.58 -1.05 8.38
CA GLN A 155 -6.34 0.11 8.83
C GLN A 155 -7.11 0.74 7.66
N SER A 156 -8.36 1.11 7.92
CA SER A 156 -9.14 1.96 7.02
C SER A 156 -9.95 2.98 7.82
N THR A 157 -10.12 4.16 7.24
CA THR A 157 -10.89 5.28 7.83
C THR A 157 -12.39 4.99 7.91
N LEU A 158 -12.93 4.21 6.98
CA LEU A 158 -14.38 3.99 6.88
C LEU A 158 -14.78 2.52 7.09
N GLN A 159 -14.27 1.63 6.26
CA GLN A 159 -14.63 0.21 6.29
C GLN A 159 -13.60 -0.63 5.57
N VAL A 160 -13.38 -1.84 6.07
CA VAL A 160 -12.69 -2.91 5.35
C VAL A 160 -13.75 -3.88 4.85
N VAL A 161 -13.82 -4.09 3.53
CA VAL A 161 -14.78 -5.00 2.90
C VAL A 161 -14.03 -6.24 2.43
N LEU A 162 -14.40 -7.41 2.95
CA LEU A 162 -13.90 -8.70 2.52
C LEU A 162 -15.02 -9.44 1.79
N GLU A 163 -14.88 -9.64 0.47
CA GLU A 163 -15.90 -10.28 -0.37
C GLU A 163 -15.33 -11.55 -1.03
N ALA A 164 -15.86 -12.71 -0.65
CA ALA A 164 -15.51 -14.00 -1.24
C ALA A 164 -16.61 -15.04 -0.95
N PRO A 165 -16.72 -16.11 -1.77
CA PRO A 165 -17.61 -17.23 -1.45
C PRO A 165 -17.31 -17.90 -0.09
N ILE A 166 -16.04 -17.91 0.33
CA ILE A 166 -15.59 -18.41 1.63
C ILE A 166 -14.43 -17.53 2.11
N ILE A 167 -14.47 -17.08 3.37
CA ILE A 167 -13.39 -16.37 4.05
C ILE A 167 -12.93 -17.25 5.22
N LYS A 168 -11.63 -17.49 5.32
CA LYS A 168 -11.02 -18.23 6.44
C LYS A 168 -10.12 -17.28 7.23
N HIS A 169 -10.21 -17.34 8.55
CA HIS A 169 -9.29 -16.66 9.47
C HIS A 169 -8.56 -17.75 10.28
N GLY A 170 -7.23 -17.91 10.09
CA GLY A 170 -6.41 -18.97 10.74
C GLY A 170 -5.96 -20.12 9.81
N GLU A 171 -4.98 -20.92 10.28
CA GLU A 171 -4.14 -21.83 9.46
C GLU A 171 -4.90 -22.97 8.74
N ASP A 172 -6.04 -23.44 9.28
CA ASP A 172 -6.90 -24.45 8.65
C ASP A 172 -8.37 -24.35 9.14
N ALA A 173 -9.00 -23.18 8.95
CA ALA A 173 -10.22 -22.82 9.65
C ALA A 173 -11.33 -23.90 9.61
N ALA A 174 -11.54 -24.52 10.77
CA ALA A 174 -12.50 -25.57 11.04
C ALA A 174 -13.03 -25.55 12.50
N HIS A 175 -12.85 -24.55 13.39
CA HIS A 175 -13.36 -23.15 13.40
C HIS A 175 -12.50 -22.26 14.34
N PRO A 176 -12.01 -21.09 13.90
CA PRO A 176 -11.38 -20.01 14.69
C PRO A 176 -12.05 -18.63 14.47
N ALA A 177 -11.69 -17.66 15.33
CA ALA A 177 -12.46 -16.49 15.77
C ALA A 177 -13.78 -16.87 16.47
N VAL A 178 -13.95 -16.49 17.75
CA VAL A 178 -15.26 -16.28 18.39
C VAL A 178 -15.18 -14.98 19.20
N PHE A 179 -15.56 -13.84 18.63
CA PHE A 179 -16.93 -13.37 18.36
C PHE A 179 -17.72 -13.21 19.68
N GLY A 180 -18.32 -12.05 19.94
CA GLY A 180 -18.98 -11.75 21.22
C GLY A 180 -20.09 -12.73 21.65
N ASP A 181 -20.47 -13.65 20.78
CA ASP A 181 -21.48 -14.69 20.88
C ASP A 181 -21.05 -15.88 21.77
N GLU A 182 -19.75 -16.23 21.87
CA GLU A 182 -19.26 -17.18 22.91
C GLU A 182 -19.40 -16.57 24.31
N LEU A 183 -19.15 -15.26 24.43
CA LEU A 183 -19.39 -14.46 25.62
C LEU A 183 -20.90 -14.32 25.91
N LEU A 184 -21.76 -14.22 24.90
CA LEU A 184 -23.22 -14.16 25.07
C LEU A 184 -23.80 -15.48 25.60
N ALA A 185 -23.30 -16.62 25.11
CA ALA A 185 -23.70 -17.95 25.59
C ALA A 185 -23.28 -18.17 27.05
N TYR A 186 -22.05 -17.82 27.41
CA TYR A 186 -21.58 -17.91 28.80
C TYR A 186 -22.42 -17.02 29.74
N LEU A 187 -22.77 -15.81 29.31
CA LEU A 187 -23.60 -14.88 30.10
C LEU A 187 -25.05 -15.37 30.24
N THR A 188 -25.61 -16.02 29.22
CA THR A 188 -26.96 -16.60 29.29
C THR A 188 -27.03 -17.79 30.25
N GLU A 189 -25.97 -18.60 30.29
CA GLU A 189 -25.84 -19.73 31.22
C GLU A 189 -25.72 -19.26 32.68
N LEU A 190 -25.01 -18.14 32.89
CA LEU A 190 -24.84 -17.49 34.19
C LEU A 190 -26.15 -16.86 34.71
N VAL A 191 -26.94 -16.28 33.80
CA VAL A 191 -28.29 -15.76 34.12
C VAL A 191 -29.24 -16.90 34.51
N ALA A 192 -29.16 -18.05 33.84
CA ALA A 192 -29.97 -19.22 34.19
C ALA A 192 -29.58 -19.83 35.54
N LEU A 193 -28.27 -19.92 35.83
CA LEU A 193 -27.76 -20.36 37.14
C LEU A 193 -28.21 -19.44 38.27
N PHE A 194 -28.24 -18.11 38.04
CA PHE A 194 -28.76 -17.14 39.00
C PHE A 194 -30.26 -17.28 39.25
N ASN A 195 -31.06 -17.46 38.19
CA ASN A 195 -32.52 -17.56 38.31
C ASN A 195 -32.99 -18.87 38.97
N THR A 196 -32.14 -19.89 39.00
CA THR A 196 -32.43 -21.20 39.60
C THR A 196 -31.73 -21.41 40.95
N HIS A 197 -30.91 -20.46 41.38
CA HIS A 197 -30.20 -20.49 42.65
C HIS A 197 -31.16 -20.26 43.84
N ILE A 198 -30.94 -21.01 44.92
CA ILE A 198 -31.72 -20.95 46.15
C ILE A 198 -30.80 -20.80 47.37
N HIS A 199 -31.24 -20.03 48.37
CA HIS A 199 -30.48 -19.90 49.63
C HIS A 199 -30.86 -21.03 50.61
N PRO A 200 -29.88 -21.69 51.25
CA PRO A 200 -30.16 -22.60 52.36
C PRO A 200 -30.88 -21.85 53.48
N GLY A 201 -31.98 -22.39 53.98
CA GLY A 201 -32.75 -21.76 55.06
C GLY A 201 -31.92 -21.66 56.34
N GLU A 202 -31.78 -20.45 56.88
CA GLU A 202 -31.11 -20.23 58.16
C GLU A 202 -32.11 -20.46 59.30
N LEU A 203 -31.76 -21.30 60.28
CA LEU A 203 -32.57 -21.47 61.47
C LEU A 203 -32.14 -20.43 62.51
N ALA A 204 -33.09 -19.63 62.99
CA ALA A 204 -32.85 -18.80 64.17
C ALA A 204 -32.64 -19.73 65.38
N ILE A 205 -31.50 -19.56 66.06
CA ILE A 205 -31.13 -20.33 67.27
C ILE A 205 -31.07 -21.86 66.99
N GLY A 206 -30.77 -22.27 65.74
CA GLY A 206 -30.51 -23.67 65.39
C GLY A 206 -31.71 -24.63 65.35
N ILE A 207 -32.93 -24.17 65.70
CA ILE A 207 -34.16 -25.01 65.73
C ILE A 207 -35.44 -24.30 65.25
N LEU A 208 -35.44 -22.98 65.05
CA LEU A 208 -36.65 -22.24 64.66
C LEU A 208 -36.57 -21.72 63.21
N PRO A 209 -37.58 -22.00 62.36
CA PRO A 209 -37.61 -21.51 60.99
C PRO A 209 -37.85 -19.99 60.95
N VAL A 210 -37.02 -19.24 60.22
CA VAL A 210 -37.28 -17.83 59.90
C VAL A 210 -38.21 -17.72 58.69
N THR A 211 -38.98 -16.63 58.61
CA THR A 211 -39.86 -16.35 57.46
C THR A 211 -39.04 -16.26 56.16
N PRO A 212 -39.41 -17.02 55.10
CA PRO A 212 -38.70 -16.97 53.81
C PRO A 212 -38.72 -15.58 53.19
N MET A 213 -37.60 -15.19 52.56
CA MET A 213 -37.48 -13.93 51.83
C MET A 213 -38.38 -13.93 50.58
N VAL A 214 -38.91 -12.76 50.20
CA VAL A 214 -39.70 -12.59 48.97
C VAL A 214 -38.82 -12.88 47.74
N PRO A 215 -39.25 -13.72 46.77
CA PRO A 215 -38.46 -14.02 45.58
C PRO A 215 -38.14 -12.77 44.75
N VAL A 216 -36.89 -12.65 44.31
CA VAL A 216 -36.43 -11.58 43.42
C VAL A 216 -36.94 -11.84 41.99
N PRO A 217 -37.31 -10.82 41.20
CA PRO A 217 -37.67 -10.99 39.79
C PRO A 217 -36.53 -11.63 38.98
N PRO A 218 -36.83 -12.51 38.02
CA PRO A 218 -35.80 -13.18 37.24
C PRO A 218 -35.00 -12.18 36.39
N LEU A 219 -33.69 -12.39 36.33
CA LEU A 219 -32.82 -11.70 35.39
C LEU A 219 -33.20 -12.10 33.96
N ILE A 220 -33.13 -11.13 33.05
CA ILE A 220 -33.39 -11.31 31.63
C ILE A 220 -32.03 -11.57 30.94
N PRO A 221 -31.93 -12.56 30.04
CA PRO A 221 -30.72 -12.77 29.26
C PRO A 221 -30.28 -11.50 28.50
N PRO A 222 -28.97 -11.28 28.32
CA PRO A 222 -28.45 -10.14 27.56
C PRO A 222 -29.00 -10.09 26.12
N ASP A 223 -29.25 -8.88 25.61
CA ASP A 223 -29.78 -8.66 24.26
C ASP A 223 -28.70 -8.93 23.19
N PRO A 224 -28.98 -9.79 22.19
CA PRO A 224 -28.07 -10.04 21.07
C PRO A 224 -27.58 -8.77 20.33
N SER A 225 -28.26 -7.63 20.42
CA SER A 225 -27.80 -6.38 19.80
C SER A 225 -26.58 -5.73 20.47
N LEU A 226 -26.14 -6.21 21.64
CA LEU A 226 -24.98 -5.71 22.40
C LEU A 226 -23.63 -6.32 21.96
N LEU A 227 -23.65 -7.24 21.00
CA LEU A 227 -22.45 -7.82 20.41
C LEU A 227 -21.68 -6.77 19.57
N SER A 228 -20.37 -6.62 19.82
CA SER A 228 -19.51 -5.95 18.82
C SER A 228 -19.38 -6.86 17.62
N LEU A 229 -20.27 -6.68 16.64
CA LEU A 229 -20.19 -7.34 15.33
C LEU A 229 -19.17 -6.65 14.41
N LYS A 230 -18.52 -5.57 14.87
CA LYS A 230 -17.55 -4.82 14.10
C LYS A 230 -16.16 -5.02 14.69
N ASN A 231 -15.42 -5.90 14.03
CA ASN A 231 -13.96 -6.00 14.06
C ASN A 231 -13.42 -6.79 15.25
N LEU A 232 -13.26 -8.11 15.00
CA LEU A 232 -12.13 -8.96 15.43
C LEU A 232 -11.61 -8.77 16.87
N ASP A 233 -11.69 -9.82 17.68
CA ASP A 233 -10.66 -10.08 18.70
C ASP A 233 -10.21 -11.55 18.59
N GLU A 234 -8.95 -11.74 18.19
CA GLU A 234 -7.93 -12.49 18.94
C GLU A 234 -6.65 -11.63 18.97
#